data_AF-A0A9D5P8T5-F1
#
_entry.id   AF-A0A9D5P8T5-F1
#
_cell.length_a   1.000
_cell.length_b   1.000
_cell.length_c   1.000
_cell.angle_alpha   90.00
_cell.angle_beta   90.00
_cell.angle_gamma   90.00
#
_symmetry.space_group_name_H-M   'P 1'
#
loop_
_entity.id
_entity.type
_entity.pdbx_description
1 polymer ?
#
loop_
_entity_poly.entity_id
_entity_poly.type
_entity_poly.pdbx_seq_one_letter_code
_entity_poly.pdbx_strand_id
1 'polypeptide(L)'
;MEFNNLPPMNEEHKVSPWEKPGGTLGKIIAAVAAVGGCMLLYSVLPFLITLASNIITLAALVGVIAGIGFLLTNKKFQELCSNAYFMLMRKLTGLIIEIDPIAIVRKKILEMKKKIQEIQKHMGTMRGLMMQSEKELAAKKEELMTNFRRLEVYNKQGDKGSAAVAERQIVRLKEAVERRTARLEESKKWYAILQQLKRAADLTVEDTENEVKEREDEYRSIKEQHKAFSSMMSILKGDPDQMETFTRAMDYMADDISQRLGEMTTVIEETGGILSQINVDNAVASARADELLKRYETYGIDGLFSSSKKESASSSKFGSSASDAVFSEGPEPEKASSSSNSSSSERRYF
;
A
#
# COMPACT_ATOMS: atom_id res chain seq x y z
N MET A 1 5.47 -12.27 -59.21
CA MET A 1 4.26 -13.04 -58.86
C MET A 1 4.80 -14.33 -58.26
N GLU A 2 4.60 -14.68 -57.00
CA GLU A 2 3.40 -14.62 -56.18
C GLU A 2 3.72 -14.28 -54.71
N PHE A 3 2.82 -13.51 -54.11
CA PHE A 3 2.64 -13.39 -52.66
C PHE A 3 1.64 -14.46 -52.23
N ASN A 4 1.94 -15.25 -51.18
CA ASN A 4 1.02 -15.62 -50.09
C ASN A 4 1.48 -16.90 -49.38
N ASN A 5 1.72 -16.80 -48.08
CA ASN A 5 1.12 -17.68 -47.08
C ASN A 5 1.51 -17.21 -45.68
N LEU A 6 0.67 -16.37 -45.10
CA LEU A 6 0.59 -16.18 -43.64
C LEU A 6 -0.85 -16.54 -43.22
N PRO A 7 -1.03 -17.26 -42.10
CA PRO A 7 -2.34 -17.68 -41.61
C PRO A 7 -3.20 -16.48 -41.19
N PRO A 8 -4.54 -16.59 -41.26
CA PRO A 8 -5.43 -15.49 -40.90
C PRO A 8 -5.33 -15.21 -39.41
N MET A 9 -4.93 -13.98 -39.07
CA MET A 9 -5.03 -13.45 -37.71
C MET A 9 -6.51 -13.29 -37.36
N ASN A 10 -6.94 -14.00 -36.32
CA ASN A 10 -8.28 -13.90 -35.74
C ASN A 10 -8.63 -12.44 -35.41
N GLU A 11 -9.88 -12.11 -35.69
CA GLU A 11 -10.46 -10.79 -35.47
C GLU A 11 -10.34 -10.33 -34.01
N GLU A 12 -9.89 -9.09 -33.84
CA GLU A 12 -9.88 -8.37 -32.57
C GLU A 12 -11.29 -8.31 -31.98
N HIS A 13 -11.50 -8.98 -30.84
CA HIS A 13 -12.62 -8.66 -29.96
C HIS A 13 -12.45 -7.22 -29.45
N LYS A 14 -13.08 -6.26 -30.12
CA LYS A 14 -13.26 -4.89 -29.60
C LYS A 14 -14.23 -4.94 -28.42
N VAL A 15 -13.70 -5.13 -27.22
CA VAL A 15 -14.46 -4.97 -25.97
C VAL A 15 -15.01 -3.55 -25.90
N SER A 16 -16.31 -3.47 -25.62
CA SER A 16 -17.05 -2.21 -25.55
C SER A 16 -16.45 -1.31 -24.45
N PRO A 17 -16.31 0.01 -24.68
CA PRO A 17 -15.79 0.97 -23.68
C PRO A 17 -16.55 0.97 -22.34
N TRP A 18 -17.72 0.36 -22.30
CA TRP A 18 -18.63 0.28 -21.15
C TRP A 18 -18.32 -0.85 -20.15
N GLU A 19 -17.29 -1.67 -20.40
CA GLU A 19 -16.89 -2.79 -19.54
C GLU A 19 -15.67 -2.50 -18.65
N LYS A 20 -15.11 -1.28 -18.70
CA LYS A 20 -13.98 -0.85 -17.85
C LYS A 20 -14.46 -0.40 -16.45
N PRO A 21 -13.66 -0.58 -15.38
CA PRO A 21 -14.06 -0.23 -14.01
C PRO A 21 -14.35 1.28 -13.93
N GLY A 22 -15.62 1.60 -13.64
CA GLY A 22 -16.19 2.95 -13.74
C GLY A 22 -17.46 3.04 -14.61
N GLY A 23 -17.72 2.05 -15.47
CA GLY A 23 -18.86 2.03 -16.38
C GLY A 23 -20.24 1.99 -15.69
N THR A 24 -20.33 1.48 -14.47
CA THR A 24 -21.61 1.36 -13.73
C THR A 24 -22.15 2.71 -13.26
N LEU A 25 -21.28 3.60 -12.77
CA LEU A 25 -21.66 4.99 -12.43
C LEU A 25 -22.01 5.78 -13.69
N GLY A 26 -21.30 5.52 -14.79
CA GLY A 26 -21.59 6.14 -16.07
C GLY A 26 -22.99 5.81 -16.61
N LYS A 27 -23.43 4.55 -16.46
CA LYS A 27 -24.79 4.11 -16.82
C LYS A 27 -25.87 4.81 -15.99
N ILE A 28 -25.63 5.00 -14.68
CA ILE A 28 -26.58 5.68 -13.79
C ILE A 28 -26.73 7.15 -14.16
N ILE A 29 -25.62 7.86 -14.40
CA ILE A 29 -25.65 9.28 -14.77
C ILE A 29 -26.23 9.48 -16.18
N ALA A 30 -25.94 8.58 -17.12
CA ALA A 30 -26.57 8.58 -18.44
C ALA A 30 -28.08 8.34 -18.34
N ALA A 31 -28.54 7.46 -17.43
CA ALA A 31 -29.96 7.26 -17.16
C ALA A 31 -30.60 8.52 -16.55
N VAL A 32 -29.94 9.19 -15.61
CA VAL A 32 -30.41 10.46 -15.02
C VAL A 32 -30.47 11.57 -16.08
N ALA A 33 -29.47 11.68 -16.94
CA ALA A 33 -29.45 12.63 -18.05
C ALA A 33 -30.53 12.33 -19.10
N ALA A 34 -30.80 11.06 -19.39
CA ALA A 34 -31.89 10.65 -20.26
C ALA A 34 -33.26 11.00 -19.65
N VAL A 35 -33.46 10.76 -18.35
CA VAL A 35 -34.68 11.14 -17.64
C VAL A 35 -34.86 12.67 -17.61
N GLY A 36 -33.78 13.42 -17.33
CA GLY A 36 -33.79 14.89 -17.38
C GLY A 36 -34.07 15.43 -18.80
N GLY A 37 -33.50 14.80 -19.83
CA GLY A 37 -33.77 15.11 -21.23
C GLY A 37 -35.22 14.84 -21.63
N CYS A 38 -35.80 13.72 -21.20
CA CYS A 38 -37.22 13.40 -21.39
C CYS A 38 -38.13 14.41 -20.67
N MET A 39 -37.76 14.85 -19.47
CA MET A 39 -38.52 15.84 -18.71
C MET A 39 -38.50 17.21 -19.38
N LEU A 40 -37.35 17.65 -19.92
CA LEU A 40 -37.25 18.86 -20.73
C LEU A 40 -38.05 18.75 -22.03
N LEU A 41 -38.00 17.60 -22.71
CA LEU A 41 -38.82 17.35 -23.90
C LEU A 41 -40.32 17.49 -23.59
N TYR A 42 -40.78 16.97 -22.47
CA TYR A 42 -42.16 17.09 -22.02
C TYR A 42 -42.57 18.55 -21.74
N SER A 43 -41.67 19.38 -21.23
CA SER A 43 -41.91 20.82 -21.05
C SER A 43 -41.97 21.61 -22.35
N VAL A 44 -41.30 21.16 -23.41
CA VAL A 44 -41.29 21.80 -24.74
C VAL A 44 -42.41 21.26 -25.66
N LEU A 45 -43.00 20.12 -25.32
CA LEU A 45 -44.15 19.51 -26.01
C LEU A 45 -45.34 20.46 -26.26
N PRO A 46 -45.83 21.26 -25.28
CA PRO A 46 -46.96 22.16 -25.51
C PRO A 46 -46.65 23.26 -26.53
N PHE A 47 -45.40 23.69 -26.66
CA PHE A 47 -44.94 24.64 -27.67
C PHE A 47 -44.86 23.99 -29.07
N LEU A 48 -44.53 22.70 -29.16
CA LEU A 48 -44.59 21.95 -30.42
C LEU A 48 -46.04 21.76 -30.90
N ILE A 49 -46.99 21.55 -29.99
CA ILE A 49 -48.41 21.37 -30.33
C ILE A 49 -49.01 22.67 -30.89
N THR A 50 -48.64 23.83 -30.36
CA THR A 50 -49.10 25.12 -30.90
C THR A 50 -48.50 25.43 -32.27
N LEU A 51 -47.23 25.07 -32.51
CA LEU A 51 -46.59 25.17 -33.82
C LEU A 51 -47.16 24.18 -34.84
N ALA A 52 -47.65 23.02 -34.43
CA ALA A 52 -48.24 22.00 -35.30
C ALA A 52 -49.64 22.35 -35.84
N SER A 53 -50.27 23.41 -35.33
CA SER A 53 -51.61 23.87 -35.75
C SER A 53 -51.64 24.36 -37.20
N ASN A 54 -50.52 24.87 -37.73
CA ASN A 54 -50.38 25.29 -39.12
C ASN A 54 -49.68 24.20 -39.96
N ILE A 55 -50.22 23.87 -41.12
CA ILE A 55 -49.70 22.81 -42.02
C ILE A 55 -48.27 23.08 -42.52
N ILE A 56 -47.92 24.35 -42.74
CA ILE A 56 -46.59 24.75 -43.20
C ILE A 56 -45.53 24.55 -42.10
N THR A 57 -45.87 24.91 -40.86
CA THR A 57 -44.96 24.75 -39.71
C THR A 57 -44.88 23.31 -39.25
N LEU A 58 -45.93 22.50 -39.44
CA LEU A 58 -45.89 21.05 -39.24
C LEU A 58 -44.85 20.39 -40.17
N ALA A 59 -44.88 20.72 -41.46
CA ALA A 59 -43.92 20.18 -42.43
C ALA A 59 -42.47 20.57 -42.09
N ALA A 60 -42.24 21.83 -41.67
CA ALA A 60 -40.94 22.29 -41.22
C ALA A 60 -40.47 21.56 -39.94
N LEU A 61 -41.37 21.34 -38.99
CA LEU A 61 -41.09 20.64 -37.73
C LEU A 61 -40.76 19.16 -37.95
N VAL A 62 -41.49 18.47 -38.85
CA VAL A 62 -41.15 17.10 -39.27
C VAL A 62 -39.77 17.06 -39.94
N GLY A 63 -39.44 18.05 -40.75
CA GLY A 63 -38.10 18.18 -41.34
C GLY A 63 -36.99 18.36 -40.31
N VAL A 64 -37.21 19.19 -39.28
CA VAL A 64 -36.27 19.38 -38.17
C VAL A 64 -36.11 18.10 -37.34
N ILE A 65 -37.21 17.40 -37.03
CA ILE A 65 -37.16 16.13 -36.29
C ILE A 65 -36.43 15.06 -37.11
N ALA A 66 -36.69 14.95 -38.42
CA ALA A 66 -35.98 14.03 -39.30
C ALA A 66 -34.48 14.38 -39.39
N GLY A 67 -34.15 15.68 -39.43
CA GLY A 67 -32.76 16.17 -39.39
C GLY A 67 -32.05 15.79 -38.09
N ILE A 68 -32.69 16.00 -36.94
CA ILE A 68 -32.15 15.62 -35.63
C ILE A 68 -32.00 14.10 -35.52
N GLY A 69 -32.99 13.33 -35.98
CA GLY A 69 -32.93 11.87 -36.00
C GLY A 69 -31.79 11.32 -36.87
N PHE A 70 -31.55 11.94 -38.02
CA PHE A 70 -30.41 11.60 -38.89
C PHE A 70 -29.06 11.95 -38.22
N LEU A 71 -29.01 13.07 -37.49
CA LEU A 71 -27.81 13.50 -36.76
C LEU A 71 -27.46 12.54 -35.61
N LEU A 72 -28.47 12.06 -34.89
CA LEU A 72 -28.31 11.07 -33.81
C LEU A 72 -27.92 9.67 -34.32
N THR A 73 -28.36 9.29 -35.51
CA THR A 73 -28.09 7.98 -36.12
C THR A 73 -26.71 7.93 -36.81
N ASN A 74 -26.07 9.09 -37.01
CA ASN A 74 -24.75 9.16 -37.62
C ASN A 74 -23.67 8.65 -36.65
N LYS A 75 -23.01 7.55 -37.01
CA LYS A 75 -21.95 6.91 -36.21
C LYS A 75 -20.86 7.90 -35.75
N LYS A 76 -20.53 8.91 -36.57
CA LYS A 76 -19.55 9.94 -36.21
C LYS A 76 -20.01 10.84 -35.06
N PHE A 77 -21.30 11.16 -34.98
CA PHE A 77 -21.83 11.96 -33.88
C PHE A 77 -21.89 11.17 -32.58
N GLN A 78 -22.27 9.89 -32.67
CA GLN A 78 -22.24 8.96 -31.54
C GLN A 78 -20.83 8.82 -30.95
N GLU A 79 -19.80 8.71 -31.80
CA GLU A 79 -18.39 8.67 -31.37
C GLU A 79 -17.95 9.99 -30.73
N LEU A 80 -18.34 11.14 -31.28
CA LEU A 80 -18.04 12.46 -30.70
C LEU A 80 -18.71 12.67 -29.33
N CYS A 81 -19.99 12.34 -29.20
CA CYS A 81 -20.70 12.44 -27.92
C CYS A 81 -20.12 11.49 -26.87
N SER A 82 -19.77 10.25 -27.26
CA SER A 82 -19.13 9.31 -26.34
C SER A 82 -17.74 9.80 -25.92
N ASN A 83 -16.92 10.31 -26.85
CA ASN A 83 -15.61 10.86 -26.53
C ASN A 83 -15.69 12.13 -25.67
N ALA A 84 -16.65 13.01 -25.94
CA ALA A 84 -16.91 14.20 -25.12
C ALA A 84 -17.36 13.81 -23.71
N TYR A 85 -18.19 12.78 -23.58
CA TYR A 85 -18.61 12.23 -22.29
C TYR A 85 -17.43 11.63 -21.51
N PHE A 86 -16.55 10.85 -22.15
CA PHE A 86 -15.35 10.32 -21.49
C PHE A 86 -14.37 11.43 -21.09
N MET A 87 -14.23 12.47 -21.90
CA MET A 87 -13.41 13.65 -21.57
C MET A 87 -13.98 14.43 -20.39
N LEU A 88 -15.31 14.61 -20.36
CA LEU A 88 -16.02 15.26 -19.25
C LEU A 88 -15.92 14.41 -17.97
N MET A 89 -16.10 13.10 -18.05
CA MET A 89 -15.98 12.21 -16.89
C MET A 89 -14.57 12.20 -16.33
N ARG A 90 -13.53 12.15 -17.17
CA ARG A 90 -12.14 12.26 -16.69
C ARG A 90 -11.89 13.58 -15.97
N LYS A 91 -12.51 14.67 -16.43
CA LYS A 91 -12.45 15.97 -15.75
C LYS A 91 -13.30 16.03 -14.48
N LEU A 92 -14.52 15.48 -14.47
CA LEU A 92 -15.43 15.50 -13.33
C LEU A 92 -14.94 14.58 -12.21
N THR A 93 -14.40 13.41 -12.52
CA THR A 93 -13.75 12.55 -11.52
C THR A 93 -12.48 13.21 -10.96
N GLY A 94 -11.76 13.99 -11.77
CA GLY A 94 -10.66 14.84 -11.31
C GLY A 94 -11.10 16.08 -10.50
N LEU A 95 -12.35 16.55 -10.66
CA LEU A 95 -12.89 17.72 -9.95
C LEU A 95 -13.61 17.32 -8.64
N ILE A 96 -14.17 16.12 -8.57
CA ILE A 96 -14.69 15.51 -7.32
C ILE A 96 -13.53 15.08 -6.38
N ILE A 97 -12.32 15.00 -6.93
CA ILE A 97 -11.06 14.80 -6.22
C ILE A 97 -10.19 16.03 -6.53
N GLU A 98 -10.69 17.24 -6.23
CA GLU A 98 -9.84 18.41 -6.12
C GLU A 98 -9.01 18.26 -4.83
N ILE A 99 -8.11 17.27 -4.80
CA ILE A 99 -7.20 17.11 -3.68
C ILE A 99 -5.96 17.90 -4.01
N ASP A 100 -5.83 19.05 -3.36
CA ASP A 100 -4.55 19.71 -3.17
C ASP A 100 -3.53 18.65 -2.69
N PRO A 101 -2.41 18.40 -3.41
CA PRO A 101 -1.42 17.40 -3.02
C PRO A 101 -0.95 17.58 -1.56
N ILE A 102 -0.92 18.81 -1.08
CA ILE A 102 -0.59 19.15 0.32
C ILE A 102 -1.61 18.54 1.30
N ALA A 103 -2.90 18.52 0.95
CA ALA A 103 -3.95 17.95 1.78
C ALA A 103 -3.85 16.42 1.88
N ILE A 104 -3.47 15.72 0.80
CA ILE A 104 -3.18 14.26 0.83
C ILE A 104 -2.08 14.00 1.84
N VAL A 105 -0.96 14.70 1.69
CA VAL A 105 0.21 14.44 2.52
C VAL A 105 -0.06 14.77 3.98
N ARG A 106 -0.70 15.90 4.28
CA ARG A 106 -1.10 16.25 5.65
C ARG A 106 -2.00 15.18 6.27
N LYS A 107 -2.95 14.63 5.50
CA LYS A 107 -3.79 13.53 5.97
C LYS A 107 -2.95 12.28 6.26
N LYS A 108 -1.98 11.94 5.40
CA LYS A 108 -1.08 10.80 5.61
C LYS A 108 -0.17 10.96 6.81
N ILE A 109 0.36 12.16 7.03
CA ILE A 109 1.11 12.54 8.23
C ILE A 109 0.24 12.34 9.48
N LEU A 110 -1.02 12.79 9.45
CA LEU A 110 -1.96 12.60 10.57
C LEU A 110 -2.31 11.12 10.81
N GLU A 111 -2.48 10.32 9.76
CA GLU A 111 -2.66 8.86 9.85
C GLU A 111 -1.44 8.21 10.51
N MET A 112 -0.23 8.57 10.08
CA MET A 112 1.02 8.07 10.64
C MET A 112 1.19 8.46 12.12
N LYS A 113 0.85 9.71 12.50
CA LYS A 113 0.83 10.14 13.91
C LYS A 113 -0.09 9.29 14.78
N LYS A 114 -1.25 8.87 14.26
CA LYS A 114 -2.14 7.93 14.98
C LYS A 114 -1.50 6.56 15.14
N LYS A 115 -0.81 6.05 14.12
CA LYS A 115 -0.08 4.78 14.19
C LYS A 115 1.05 4.81 15.21
N ILE A 116 1.78 5.91 15.31
CA ILE A 116 2.78 6.14 16.36
C ILE A 116 2.14 6.06 17.76
N GLN A 117 0.96 6.63 17.95
CA GLN A 117 0.22 6.51 19.22
C GLN A 117 -0.20 5.07 19.52
N GLU A 118 -0.59 4.29 18.51
CA GLU A 118 -0.87 2.86 18.66
C GLU A 118 0.38 2.10 19.12
N ILE A 119 1.55 2.35 18.54
CA ILE A 119 2.83 1.77 19.00
C ILE A 119 3.07 2.12 20.46
N GLN A 120 2.90 3.38 20.85
CA GLN A 120 3.12 3.82 22.23
C GLN A 120 2.19 3.09 23.20
N LYS A 121 0.92 2.89 22.85
CA LYS A 121 -0.04 2.11 23.63
C LYS A 121 0.42 0.65 23.77
N HIS A 122 0.83 0.02 22.67
CA HIS A 122 1.32 -1.35 22.67
C HIS A 122 2.60 -1.52 23.50
N MET A 123 3.55 -0.59 23.41
CA MET A 123 4.74 -0.55 24.26
C MET A 123 4.38 -0.43 25.75
N GLY A 124 3.38 0.39 26.09
CA GLY A 124 2.89 0.53 27.46
C GLY A 124 2.34 -0.79 28.02
N THR A 125 1.47 -1.45 27.26
CA THR A 125 0.93 -2.78 27.61
C THR A 125 2.05 -3.82 27.73
N MET A 126 2.95 -3.87 26.77
CA MET A 126 4.06 -4.84 26.74
C MET A 126 4.99 -4.67 27.95
N ARG A 127 5.33 -3.42 28.30
CA ARG A 127 6.13 -3.12 29.49
C ARG A 127 5.47 -3.62 30.77
N GLY A 128 4.14 -3.48 30.89
CA GLY A 128 3.37 -4.02 32.02
C GLY A 128 3.45 -5.55 32.09
N LEU A 129 3.26 -6.24 30.96
CA LEU A 129 3.35 -7.70 30.86
C LEU A 129 4.77 -8.20 31.20
N MET A 130 5.81 -7.52 30.71
CA MET A 130 7.20 -7.84 31.02
C MET A 130 7.49 -7.71 32.52
N MET A 131 7.06 -6.61 33.16
CA MET A 131 7.24 -6.40 34.59
C MET A 131 6.53 -7.46 35.43
N GLN A 132 5.32 -7.86 35.03
CA GLN A 132 4.62 -8.98 35.67
C GLN A 132 5.37 -10.30 35.48
N SER A 133 5.81 -10.59 34.26
CA SER A 133 6.59 -11.81 33.94
C SER A 133 7.89 -11.87 34.74
N GLU A 134 8.60 -10.75 34.90
CA GLU A 134 9.79 -10.63 35.73
C GLU A 134 9.52 -10.95 37.19
N LYS A 135 8.42 -10.42 37.75
CA LYS A 135 8.01 -10.71 39.13
C LYS A 135 7.68 -12.20 39.32
N GLU A 136 6.92 -12.79 38.40
CA GLU A 136 6.57 -14.21 38.46
C GLU A 136 7.80 -15.11 38.27
N LEU A 137 8.73 -14.72 37.39
CA LEU A 137 10.00 -15.42 37.20
C LEU A 137 10.87 -15.37 38.47
N ALA A 138 10.95 -14.23 39.14
CA ALA A 138 11.65 -14.08 40.40
C ALA A 138 11.06 -14.99 41.49
N ALA A 139 9.73 -15.01 41.64
CA ALA A 139 9.03 -15.89 42.59
C ALA A 139 9.29 -17.37 42.28
N LYS A 140 9.30 -17.77 41.00
CA LYS A 140 9.60 -19.15 40.60
C LYS A 140 11.06 -19.54 40.84
N LYS A 141 12.00 -18.61 40.66
CA LYS A 141 13.42 -18.81 41.02
C LYS A 141 13.59 -18.98 42.53
N GLU A 142 12.86 -18.22 43.34
CA GLU A 142 12.86 -18.38 44.79
C GLU A 142 12.27 -19.73 45.23
N GLU A 143 11.17 -20.15 44.61
CA GLU A 143 10.56 -21.47 44.84
C GLU A 143 11.55 -22.60 44.49
N LEU A 144 12.27 -22.46 43.37
CA LEU A 144 13.32 -23.38 42.94
C LEU A 144 14.44 -23.48 44.01
N MET A 145 14.96 -22.35 44.48
CA MET A 145 15.99 -22.31 45.52
C MET A 145 15.51 -22.92 46.84
N THR A 146 14.25 -22.71 47.19
CA THR A 146 13.64 -23.30 48.38
C THR A 146 13.55 -24.83 48.26
N ASN A 147 13.18 -25.36 47.08
CA ASN A 147 13.15 -26.80 46.84
C ASN A 147 14.56 -27.41 46.85
N PHE A 148 15.59 -26.72 46.35
CA PHE A 148 16.99 -27.15 46.50
C PHE A 148 17.41 -27.28 47.97
N ARG A 149 17.08 -26.29 48.82
CA ARG A 149 17.36 -26.37 50.26
C ARG A 149 16.62 -27.53 50.92
N ARG A 150 15.35 -27.75 50.57
CA ARG A 150 14.57 -28.90 51.07
C ARG A 150 15.18 -30.23 50.68
N LEU A 151 15.60 -30.38 49.42
CA LEU A 151 16.29 -31.57 48.94
C LEU A 151 17.57 -31.84 49.74
N GLU A 152 18.36 -30.82 50.03
CA GLU A 152 19.58 -30.95 50.84
C GLU A 152 19.26 -31.45 52.27
N VAL A 153 18.19 -30.95 52.88
CA VAL A 153 17.72 -31.40 54.19
C VAL A 153 17.25 -32.86 54.15
N TYR A 154 16.43 -33.24 53.17
CA TYR A 154 15.96 -34.63 53.02
C TYR A 154 17.12 -35.62 52.79
N ASN A 155 18.13 -35.22 52.01
CA ASN A 155 19.35 -36.00 51.82
C ASN A 155 20.13 -36.19 53.13
N LYS A 156 20.28 -35.13 53.94
CA LYS A 156 20.92 -35.21 55.27
C LYS A 156 20.15 -36.10 56.26
N GLN A 157 18.82 -36.11 56.16
CA GLN A 157 17.94 -36.92 57.01
C GLN A 157 17.77 -38.37 56.52
N GLY A 158 18.28 -38.71 55.33
CA GLY A 158 18.12 -40.04 54.74
C GLY A 158 16.71 -40.35 54.22
N ASP A 159 15.82 -39.35 54.14
CA ASP A 159 14.46 -39.51 53.62
C ASP A 159 14.47 -39.51 52.08
N LYS A 160 14.73 -40.70 51.53
CA LYS A 160 14.81 -40.91 50.08
C LYS A 160 13.49 -40.62 49.35
N GLY A 161 12.34 -40.81 50.01
CA GLY A 161 11.03 -40.59 49.40
C GLY A 161 10.78 -39.11 49.16
N SER A 162 10.94 -38.29 50.21
CA SER A 162 10.79 -36.83 50.12
C SER A 162 11.86 -36.20 49.23
N ALA A 163 13.10 -36.72 49.27
CA ALA A 163 14.17 -36.29 48.38
C ALA A 163 13.81 -36.49 46.90
N ALA A 164 13.30 -37.66 46.51
CA ALA A 164 12.90 -37.95 45.13
C ALA A 164 11.75 -37.04 44.64
N VAL A 165 10.81 -36.70 45.51
CA VAL A 165 9.72 -35.74 45.18
C VAL A 165 10.27 -34.34 44.98
N ALA A 166 11.16 -33.87 45.87
CA ALA A 166 11.80 -32.57 45.77
C ALA A 166 12.65 -32.45 44.49
N GLU A 167 13.38 -33.50 44.13
CA GLU A 167 14.17 -33.57 42.89
C GLU A 167 13.27 -33.41 41.65
N ARG A 168 12.16 -34.15 41.56
CA ARG A 168 11.18 -34.00 40.47
C ARG A 168 10.58 -32.60 40.42
N GLN A 169 10.35 -31.97 41.57
CA GLN A 169 9.85 -30.61 41.63
C GLN A 169 10.89 -29.59 41.14
N ILE A 170 12.16 -29.78 41.50
CA ILE A 170 13.28 -28.97 41.01
C ILE A 170 13.37 -29.04 39.49
N VAL A 171 13.28 -30.24 38.90
CA VAL A 171 13.29 -30.41 37.44
C VAL A 171 12.15 -29.61 36.79
N ARG A 172 10.91 -29.75 37.30
CA ARG A 172 9.75 -29.02 36.79
C ARG A 172 9.88 -27.50 36.94
N LEU A 173 10.40 -27.03 38.06
CA LEU A 173 10.60 -25.61 38.32
C LEU A 173 11.73 -25.04 37.45
N LYS A 174 12.83 -25.78 37.25
CA LYS A 174 13.92 -25.39 36.36
C LYS A 174 13.42 -25.22 34.93
N GLU A 175 12.69 -26.20 34.42
CA GLU A 175 12.10 -26.15 33.08
C GLU A 175 11.12 -24.96 32.95
N ALA A 176 10.31 -24.70 33.98
CA ALA A 176 9.40 -23.54 34.00
C ALA A 176 10.16 -22.20 34.01
N VAL A 177 11.26 -22.11 34.76
CA VAL A 177 12.13 -20.92 34.80
C VAL A 177 12.80 -20.68 33.46
N GLU A 178 13.33 -21.72 32.81
CA GLU A 178 13.95 -21.63 31.49
C GLU A 178 12.96 -21.14 30.43
N ARG A 179 11.78 -21.76 30.33
CA ARG A 179 10.73 -21.34 29.39
C ARG A 179 10.27 -19.89 29.61
N ARG A 180 10.07 -19.49 30.86
CA ARG A 180 9.66 -18.11 31.20
C ARG A 180 10.75 -17.11 30.91
N THR A 181 12.01 -17.46 31.14
CA THR A 181 13.17 -16.61 30.82
C THR A 181 13.27 -16.39 29.32
N ALA A 182 13.16 -17.45 28.51
CA ALA A 182 13.19 -17.35 27.05
C ALA A 182 12.09 -16.41 26.52
N ARG A 183 10.84 -16.59 26.98
CA ARG A 183 9.70 -15.74 26.58
C ARG A 183 9.89 -14.28 26.99
N LEU A 184 10.45 -14.02 28.17
CA LEU A 184 10.74 -12.67 28.63
C LEU A 184 11.81 -11.99 27.77
N GLU A 185 12.87 -12.70 27.40
CA GLU A 185 13.90 -12.18 26.49
C GLU A 185 13.34 -11.89 25.10
N GLU A 186 12.48 -12.76 24.57
CA GLU A 186 11.75 -12.49 23.33
C GLU A 186 10.86 -11.23 23.43
N SER A 187 10.15 -11.07 24.55
CA SER A 187 9.34 -9.86 24.80
C SER A 187 10.20 -8.59 24.84
N LYS A 188 11.41 -8.65 25.42
CA LYS A 188 12.37 -7.54 25.42
C LYS A 188 12.85 -7.18 24.01
N LYS A 189 13.11 -8.18 23.15
CA LYS A 189 13.47 -7.95 21.75
C LYS A 189 12.35 -7.22 21.01
N TRP A 190 11.11 -7.69 21.13
CA TRP A 190 9.95 -7.01 20.53
C TRP A 190 9.76 -5.59 21.05
N TYR A 191 9.95 -5.36 22.35
CA TYR A 191 9.90 -4.02 22.92
C TYR A 191 10.96 -3.09 22.32
N ALA A 192 12.19 -3.59 22.12
CA ALA A 192 13.27 -2.83 21.50
C ALA A 192 12.96 -2.48 20.03
N ILE A 193 12.40 -3.43 19.27
CA ILE A 193 11.96 -3.21 17.88
C ILE A 193 10.88 -2.12 17.86
N LEU A 194 9.85 -2.21 18.71
CA LEU A 194 8.79 -1.19 18.80
C LEU A 194 9.34 0.19 19.15
N GLN A 195 10.31 0.26 20.06
CA GLN A 195 10.95 1.51 20.45
C GLN A 195 11.68 2.17 19.28
N GLN A 196 12.43 1.39 18.50
CA GLN A 196 13.14 1.89 17.33
C GLN A 196 12.19 2.23 16.18
N LEU A 197 11.14 1.42 15.97
CA LEU A 197 10.09 1.66 14.99
C LEU A 197 9.37 2.98 15.27
N LYS A 198 8.99 3.22 16.53
CA LYS A 198 8.41 4.50 16.97
C LYS A 198 9.34 5.66 16.65
N ARG A 199 10.63 5.53 17.00
CA ARG A 199 11.62 6.61 16.79
C ARG A 199 11.79 6.93 15.31
N ALA A 200 11.90 5.92 14.45
CA ALA A 200 12.01 6.11 13.01
C ALA A 200 10.75 6.74 12.41
N ALA A 201 9.56 6.30 12.86
CA ALA A 201 8.28 6.88 12.49
C ALA A 201 8.15 8.35 12.91
N ASP A 202 8.53 8.69 14.14
CA ASP A 202 8.54 10.08 14.63
C ASP A 202 9.44 10.98 13.76
N LEU A 203 10.67 10.53 13.49
CA LEU A 203 11.63 11.29 12.67
C LEU A 203 11.14 11.48 11.24
N THR A 204 10.57 10.44 10.63
CA THR A 204 10.06 10.53 9.25
C THR A 204 8.85 11.45 9.18
N VAL A 205 7.98 11.42 10.19
CA VAL A 205 6.85 12.35 10.29
C VAL A 205 7.34 13.78 10.43
N GLU A 206 8.33 14.04 11.28
CA GLU A 206 8.89 15.37 11.45
C GLU A 206 9.55 15.89 10.17
N ASP A 207 10.33 15.05 9.49
CA ASP A 207 10.99 15.38 8.22
C ASP A 207 9.96 15.70 7.11
N THR A 208 8.95 14.83 6.95
CA THR A 208 7.88 15.04 5.97
C THR A 208 7.01 16.25 6.29
N GLU A 209 6.78 16.57 7.56
CA GLU A 209 6.10 17.82 7.96
C GLU A 209 6.91 19.05 7.57
N ASN A 210 8.23 19.02 7.77
CA ASN A 210 9.12 20.10 7.39
C ASN A 210 9.17 20.28 5.86
N GLU A 211 9.32 19.19 5.10
CA GLU A 211 9.34 19.21 3.63
C GLU A 211 8.03 19.78 3.06
N VAL A 212 6.88 19.30 3.55
CA VAL A 212 5.57 19.77 3.06
C VAL A 212 5.35 21.24 3.35
N LYS A 213 5.80 21.72 4.52
CA LYS A 213 5.69 23.12 4.90
C LYS A 213 6.53 24.02 3.99
N GLU A 214 7.77 23.64 3.72
CA GLU A 214 8.65 24.37 2.81
C GLU A 214 8.05 24.47 1.40
N ARG A 215 7.51 23.36 0.90
CA ARG A 215 6.90 23.28 -0.44
C ARG A 215 5.58 24.02 -0.54
N GLU A 216 4.81 24.08 0.54
CA GLU A 216 3.61 24.91 0.60
C GLU A 216 3.96 26.41 0.54
N ASP A 217 5.02 26.83 1.24
CA ASP A 217 5.49 28.21 1.21
C ASP A 217 6.02 28.56 -0.20
N GLU A 218 6.78 27.66 -0.83
CA GLU A 218 7.25 27.80 -2.21
C GLU A 218 6.08 27.88 -3.21
N TYR A 219 5.07 27.01 -3.07
CA TYR A 219 3.86 27.04 -3.89
C TYR A 219 3.12 28.37 -3.79
N ARG A 220 2.94 28.89 -2.57
CA ARG A 220 2.28 30.18 -2.34
C ARG A 220 3.06 31.30 -3.01
N SER A 221 4.39 31.31 -2.86
CA SER A 221 5.25 32.30 -3.50
C SER A 221 5.16 32.24 -5.02
N ILE A 222 5.28 31.05 -5.63
CA ILE A 222 5.18 30.87 -7.08
C ILE A 222 3.80 31.29 -7.58
N LYS A 223 2.74 30.97 -6.84
CA LYS A 223 1.37 31.37 -7.18
C LYS A 223 1.20 32.90 -7.14
N GLU A 224 1.78 33.57 -6.15
CA GLU A 224 1.77 35.04 -6.05
C GLU A 224 2.60 35.69 -7.17
N GLN A 225 3.80 35.17 -7.44
CA GLN A 225 4.63 35.57 -8.56
C GLN A 225 3.89 35.38 -9.89
N HIS A 226 3.23 34.23 -10.09
CA HIS A 226 2.45 33.96 -11.30
C HIS A 226 1.24 34.89 -11.43
N LYS A 227 0.57 35.29 -10.33
CA LYS A 227 -0.46 36.34 -10.35
C LYS A 227 0.11 37.70 -10.77
N ALA A 228 1.29 38.08 -10.28
CA ALA A 228 1.96 39.31 -10.68
C ALA A 228 2.43 39.24 -12.15
N PHE A 229 3.03 38.14 -12.58
CA PHE A 229 3.52 37.93 -13.94
C PHE A 229 2.39 37.74 -14.96
N SER A 230 1.29 37.05 -14.64
CA SER A 230 0.12 36.94 -15.54
C SER A 230 -0.46 38.30 -15.88
N SER A 231 -0.43 39.26 -14.95
CA SER A 231 -0.77 40.66 -15.24
C SER A 231 0.18 41.30 -16.27
N MET A 232 1.47 40.95 -16.25
CA MET A 232 2.48 41.40 -17.22
C MET A 232 2.47 40.59 -18.55
N MET A 233 2.20 39.29 -18.51
CA MET A 233 2.11 38.37 -19.67
C MET A 233 0.90 38.68 -20.56
N SER A 234 -0.16 39.23 -19.98
CA SER A 234 -1.27 39.80 -20.75
C SER A 234 -0.83 40.95 -21.67
N ILE A 235 0.31 41.58 -21.37
CA ILE A 235 0.93 42.66 -22.14
C ILE A 235 2.06 42.13 -23.03
N LEU A 236 2.77 41.09 -22.59
CA LEU A 236 3.98 40.54 -23.23
C LEU A 236 3.75 39.04 -23.55
N LYS A 237 3.35 38.71 -24.78
CA LYS A 237 3.14 37.32 -25.26
C LYS A 237 4.28 36.39 -24.80
N GLY A 238 4.00 35.46 -23.88
CA GLY A 238 4.96 34.47 -23.37
C GLY A 238 4.27 33.33 -22.62
N ASP A 239 4.86 32.13 -22.66
CA ASP A 239 4.25 30.84 -22.31
C ASP A 239 4.06 30.58 -20.79
N PRO A 240 2.96 29.90 -20.39
CA PRO A 240 2.55 29.69 -19.00
C PRO A 240 3.05 28.38 -18.34
N ASP A 241 4.25 27.87 -18.67
CA ASP A 241 4.66 26.47 -18.36
C ASP A 241 5.20 26.21 -16.92
N GLN A 242 5.58 27.26 -16.18
CA GLN A 242 6.23 27.08 -14.87
C GLN A 242 5.28 26.57 -13.77
N MET A 243 4.02 27.00 -13.80
CA MET A 243 3.02 26.61 -12.80
C MET A 243 2.59 25.15 -12.96
N GLU A 244 2.50 24.67 -14.21
CA GLU A 244 2.21 23.27 -14.50
C GLU A 244 3.36 22.37 -14.03
N THR A 245 4.60 22.75 -14.32
CA THR A 245 5.80 22.02 -13.88
C THR A 245 5.87 21.91 -12.36
N PHE A 246 5.59 23.00 -11.64
CA PHE A 246 5.56 22.99 -10.16
C PHE A 246 4.43 22.12 -9.60
N THR A 247 3.22 22.23 -10.17
CA THR A 247 2.06 21.42 -9.73
C THR A 247 2.35 19.93 -9.92
N ARG A 248 2.96 19.55 -11.05
CA ARG A 248 3.39 18.17 -11.30
C ARG A 248 4.44 17.69 -10.29
N ALA A 249 5.38 18.55 -9.88
CA ALA A 249 6.36 18.23 -8.85
C ALA A 249 5.70 18.00 -7.48
N MET A 250 4.68 18.77 -7.14
CA MET A 250 3.89 18.58 -5.92
C MET A 250 3.11 17.26 -5.91
N ASP A 251 2.57 16.85 -7.06
CA ASP A 251 1.92 15.54 -7.21
C ASP A 251 2.92 14.40 -6.97
N TYR A 252 4.11 14.47 -7.58
CA TYR A 252 5.17 13.48 -7.35
C TYR A 252 5.64 13.43 -5.90
N MET A 253 5.81 14.58 -5.24
CA MET A 253 6.15 14.65 -3.82
C MET A 253 5.05 14.01 -2.97
N ALA A 254 3.78 14.31 -3.28
CA ALA A 254 2.67 13.75 -2.54
C ALA A 254 2.60 12.24 -2.66
N ASP A 255 2.84 11.70 -3.86
CA ASP A 255 2.92 10.27 -4.11
C ASP A 255 4.10 9.62 -3.38
N ASP A 256 5.29 10.22 -3.43
CA ASP A 256 6.50 9.70 -2.76
C ASP A 256 6.35 9.69 -1.24
N ILE A 257 5.89 10.79 -0.63
CA ILE A 257 5.63 10.83 0.81
C ILE A 257 4.53 9.85 1.19
N SER A 258 3.45 9.77 0.40
CA SER A 258 2.36 8.82 0.65
C SER A 258 2.83 7.38 0.58
N GLN A 259 3.71 7.06 -0.36
CA GLN A 259 4.31 5.74 -0.47
C GLN A 259 5.18 5.46 0.77
N ARG A 260 6.14 6.32 1.10
CA ARG A 260 7.03 6.13 2.27
C ARG A 260 6.25 5.95 3.56
N LEU A 261 5.28 6.82 3.85
CA LEU A 261 4.44 6.72 5.04
C LEU A 261 3.54 5.47 5.01
N GLY A 262 3.09 5.04 3.82
CA GLY A 262 2.34 3.81 3.61
C GLY A 262 3.16 2.57 3.95
N GLU A 263 4.39 2.49 3.45
CA GLU A 263 5.32 1.39 3.73
C GLU A 263 5.59 1.25 5.23
N MET A 264 5.82 2.37 5.92
CA MET A 264 6.00 2.36 7.36
C MET A 264 4.73 1.98 8.11
N THR A 265 3.57 2.45 7.65
CA THR A 265 2.27 2.07 8.24
C THR A 265 2.04 0.57 8.15
N THR A 266 2.33 -0.05 7.01
CA THR A 266 2.22 -1.50 6.82
C THR A 266 3.08 -2.26 7.83
N VAL A 267 4.35 -1.87 8.00
CA VAL A 267 5.24 -2.49 8.99
C VAL A 267 4.70 -2.34 10.42
N ILE A 268 4.17 -1.16 10.77
CA ILE A 268 3.59 -0.90 12.09
C ILE A 268 2.37 -1.79 12.32
N GLU A 269 1.49 -1.92 11.33
CA GLU A 269 0.28 -2.75 11.42
C GLU A 269 0.61 -4.24 11.52
N GLU A 270 1.57 -4.73 10.73
CA GLU A 270 2.06 -6.11 10.81
C GLU A 270 2.65 -6.40 12.20
N THR A 271 3.49 -5.49 12.70
CA THR A 271 4.12 -5.63 14.01
C THR A 271 3.08 -5.59 15.14
N GLY A 272 2.10 -4.68 15.08
CA GLY A 272 1.01 -4.59 16.04
C GLY A 272 0.10 -5.83 16.02
N GLY A 273 -0.19 -6.35 14.82
CA GLY A 273 -0.96 -7.58 14.62
C GLY A 273 -0.32 -8.78 15.30
N ILE A 274 0.99 -8.98 15.11
CA ILE A 274 1.75 -10.05 15.79
C ILE A 274 1.71 -9.88 17.30
N LEU A 275 1.95 -8.66 17.80
CA LEU A 275 1.96 -8.38 19.24
C LEU A 275 0.62 -8.68 19.92
N SER A 276 -0.48 -8.37 19.23
CA SER A 276 -1.84 -8.64 19.71
C SER A 276 -2.19 -10.13 19.73
N GLN A 277 -1.51 -10.93 18.91
CA GLN A 277 -1.77 -12.36 18.71
C GLN A 277 -0.78 -13.28 19.43
N ILE A 278 0.19 -12.76 20.20
CA ILE A 278 1.15 -13.57 20.99
C ILE A 278 0.48 -14.57 21.96
N ASN A 279 -0.82 -14.42 22.24
CA ASN A 279 -1.61 -15.38 23.03
C ASN A 279 -2.38 -16.43 22.19
N VAL A 280 -2.25 -16.41 20.87
CA VAL A 280 -2.91 -17.33 19.96
C VAL A 280 -1.84 -18.25 19.38
N ASP A 281 -1.92 -19.55 19.66
CA ASP A 281 -1.07 -20.61 19.08
C ASP A 281 -1.32 -20.76 17.57
N ASN A 282 -1.16 -19.68 16.81
CA ASN A 282 -1.30 -19.65 15.38
C ASN A 282 0.10 -19.74 14.76
N ALA A 283 0.41 -20.88 14.13
CA ALA A 283 1.68 -21.10 13.44
C ALA A 283 1.99 -20.00 12.41
N VAL A 284 0.96 -19.38 11.80
CA VAL A 284 1.12 -18.27 10.85
C VAL A 284 1.63 -17.01 11.55
N ALA A 285 1.17 -16.72 12.77
CA ALA A 285 1.63 -15.56 13.54
C ALA A 285 3.09 -15.73 13.97
N SER A 286 3.47 -16.94 14.40
CA SER A 286 4.86 -17.28 14.73
C SER A 286 5.79 -17.12 13.53
N ALA A 287 5.40 -17.63 12.35
CA ALA A 287 6.22 -17.53 11.15
C ALA A 287 6.47 -16.06 10.72
N ARG A 288 5.43 -15.21 10.80
CA ARG A 288 5.57 -13.78 10.50
C ARG A 288 6.40 -13.04 11.54
N ALA A 289 6.26 -13.42 12.81
CA ALA A 289 7.07 -12.91 13.91
C ALA A 289 8.56 -13.21 13.67
N ASP A 290 8.89 -14.46 13.35
CA ASP A 290 10.26 -14.89 13.04
C ASP A 290 10.83 -14.20 11.82
N GLU A 291 10.02 -14.00 10.78
CA GLU A 291 10.42 -13.28 9.57
C GLU A 291 10.76 -11.82 9.86
N LEU A 292 9.90 -11.08 10.55
CA LEU A 292 10.17 -9.70 10.93
C LEU A 292 11.41 -9.60 11.82
N LEU A 293 11.57 -10.52 12.77
CA LEU A 293 12.74 -10.55 13.65
C LEU A 293 14.02 -10.75 12.84
N LYS A 294 14.03 -11.73 11.93
CA LYS A 294 15.19 -12.01 11.06
C LYS A 294 15.52 -10.84 10.14
N ARG A 295 14.50 -10.18 9.58
CA ARG A 295 14.68 -8.98 8.74
C ARG A 295 15.31 -7.84 9.55
N TYR A 296 14.78 -7.57 10.74
CA TYR A 296 15.32 -6.58 11.65
C TYR A 296 16.77 -6.90 12.07
N GLU A 297 17.07 -8.16 12.40
CA GLU A 297 18.43 -8.59 12.76
C GLU A 297 19.42 -8.47 11.59
N THR A 298 18.96 -8.65 10.35
CA THR A 298 19.82 -8.61 9.15
C THR A 298 20.01 -7.19 8.61
N TYR A 299 18.95 -6.39 8.60
CA TYR A 299 18.89 -5.13 7.85
C TYR A 299 18.49 -3.93 8.71
N GLY A 300 18.30 -4.11 10.01
CA GLY A 300 17.85 -3.06 10.92
C GLY A 300 16.43 -2.56 10.61
N ILE A 301 16.13 -1.35 11.07
CA ILE A 301 14.81 -0.72 10.88
C ILE A 301 14.53 -0.38 9.42
N ASP A 302 15.53 0.07 8.67
CA ASP A 302 15.37 0.41 7.24
C ASP A 302 14.98 -0.82 6.41
N GLY A 303 15.51 -1.98 6.78
CA GLY A 303 15.15 -3.26 6.19
C GLY A 303 13.69 -3.65 6.38
N LEU A 304 13.08 -3.28 7.51
CA LEU A 304 11.66 -3.51 7.73
C LEU A 304 10.82 -2.71 6.72
N PHE A 305 11.18 -1.44 6.49
CA PHE A 305 10.44 -0.54 5.60
C PHE A 305 10.64 -0.84 4.11
N SER A 306 11.83 -1.27 3.70
CA SER A 306 12.20 -1.46 2.27
C SER A 306 11.44 -2.57 1.51
N SER A 307 10.67 -3.41 2.22
CA SER A 307 10.19 -4.70 1.69
C SER A 307 8.75 -4.72 1.14
N SER A 308 7.96 -3.65 1.31
CA SER A 308 6.58 -3.58 0.76
C SER A 308 6.54 -3.78 -0.77
N LYS A 309 7.67 -3.53 -1.44
CA LYS A 309 7.84 -3.60 -2.89
C LYS A 309 7.71 -5.02 -3.47
N LYS A 310 7.82 -6.08 -2.66
CA LYS A 310 7.81 -7.48 -3.16
C LYS A 310 6.45 -8.18 -3.13
N GLU A 311 5.47 -7.73 -2.33
CA GLU A 311 4.16 -8.39 -2.29
C GLU A 311 3.18 -7.91 -3.37
N SER A 312 3.30 -6.67 -3.84
CA SER A 312 2.46 -6.16 -4.95
C SER A 312 2.77 -6.77 -6.32
N ALA A 313 3.92 -7.44 -6.47
CA ALA A 313 4.29 -8.16 -7.69
C ALA A 313 3.76 -9.60 -7.75
N SER A 314 3.40 -10.19 -6.59
CA SER A 314 2.97 -11.59 -6.47
C SER A 314 1.49 -11.82 -6.80
N SER A 315 0.63 -10.80 -6.61
CA SER A 315 -0.82 -10.91 -6.87
C SER A 315 -1.21 -10.76 -8.35
N SER A 316 -0.26 -10.55 -9.26
CA SER A 316 -0.51 -10.43 -10.72
C SER A 316 -0.40 -11.76 -11.50
N LYS A 317 -0.07 -12.88 -10.85
CA LYS A 317 0.01 -14.20 -11.49
C LYS A 317 -1.03 -15.16 -10.94
N PHE A 318 -2.31 -14.90 -11.23
CA PHE A 318 -3.31 -15.98 -11.24
C PHE A 318 -4.29 -15.77 -12.40
N GLY A 319 -4.10 -16.58 -13.46
CA GLY A 319 -5.03 -16.66 -14.58
C GLY A 319 -4.36 -17.06 -15.89
N SER A 320 -4.20 -18.37 -16.12
CA SER A 320 -4.45 -19.08 -17.39
C SER A 320 -3.58 -20.35 -17.54
N SER A 321 -4.29 -21.47 -17.57
CA SER A 321 -3.90 -22.88 -17.69
C SER A 321 -2.95 -23.29 -18.82
N ALA A 322 -2.07 -24.24 -18.45
CA ALA A 322 -1.78 -25.54 -19.07
C ALA A 322 -1.86 -25.75 -20.60
N SER A 323 -0.69 -25.99 -21.20
CA SER A 323 -0.31 -26.86 -22.34
C SER A 323 1.10 -26.38 -22.74
N ASP A 324 2.19 -27.14 -22.83
CA ASP A 324 2.40 -28.49 -23.32
C ASP A 324 3.60 -29.13 -22.60
N ALA A 325 3.53 -30.44 -22.41
CA ALA A 325 4.69 -31.28 -22.11
C ALA A 325 5.16 -31.92 -23.42
N VAL A 326 6.38 -31.60 -23.88
CA VAL A 326 7.19 -32.50 -24.72
C VAL A 326 8.67 -32.37 -24.34
N PHE A 327 9.26 -33.55 -24.21
CA PHE A 327 10.60 -33.96 -23.79
C PHE A 327 11.69 -33.68 -24.85
N SER A 328 12.93 -33.39 -24.42
CA SER A 328 14.19 -33.76 -25.14
C SER A 328 15.44 -33.32 -24.36
N GLU A 329 16.06 -34.30 -23.68
CA GLU A 329 17.49 -34.60 -23.47
C GLU A 329 18.60 -33.51 -23.43
N GLY A 330 19.52 -33.66 -22.46
CA GLY A 330 20.79 -32.92 -22.31
C GLY A 330 21.88 -33.32 -23.33
N PRO A 331 23.18 -32.96 -23.14
CA PRO A 331 23.93 -33.21 -21.89
C PRO A 331 24.93 -32.11 -21.43
N GLU A 332 25.36 -32.24 -20.17
CA GLU A 332 26.55 -31.64 -19.50
C GLU A 332 27.85 -32.44 -19.87
N PRO A 333 29.06 -32.16 -19.32
CA PRO A 333 29.86 -30.93 -19.30
C PRO A 333 31.35 -31.22 -19.71
N GLU A 334 32.22 -30.22 -19.89
CA GLU A 334 33.67 -30.47 -19.97
C GLU A 334 34.50 -29.48 -19.14
N LYS A 335 35.37 -30.03 -18.29
CA LYS A 335 36.30 -29.37 -17.39
C LYS A 335 37.69 -29.25 -18.02
N ALA A 336 38.44 -28.29 -17.46
CA ALA A 336 39.90 -28.28 -17.25
C ALA A 336 40.79 -27.73 -18.37
N SER A 337 41.51 -26.66 -18.06
CA SER A 337 42.94 -26.83 -17.71
C SER A 337 43.50 -25.59 -17.02
N SER A 338 44.39 -25.88 -16.09
CA SER A 338 45.17 -25.02 -15.21
C SER A 338 46.53 -24.66 -15.81
N SER A 339 47.01 -23.44 -15.55
CA SER A 339 48.42 -23.16 -15.20
C SER A 339 48.46 -21.76 -14.55
N SER A 340 48.74 -21.61 -13.24
CA SER A 340 50.10 -21.37 -12.69
C SER A 340 50.95 -20.49 -13.62
N ASN A 341 51.58 -19.38 -13.21
CA ASN A 341 52.44 -19.24 -12.03
C ASN A 341 52.93 -17.77 -11.84
N SER A 342 53.52 -17.52 -10.66
CA SER A 342 54.42 -16.41 -10.28
C SER A 342 53.76 -15.07 -9.89
N SER A 343 53.76 -14.74 -8.58
CA SER A 343 54.78 -13.93 -7.85
C SER A 343 54.58 -12.44 -8.09
N SER A 344 54.44 -11.54 -7.11
CA SER A 344 55.23 -11.39 -5.89
C SER A 344 54.53 -10.42 -4.94
N SER A 345 54.82 -10.61 -3.67
CA SER A 345 54.82 -9.66 -2.56
C SER A 345 54.60 -8.17 -2.88
N GLU A 346 53.69 -7.53 -2.16
CA GLU A 346 54.09 -6.37 -1.35
C GLU A 346 53.20 -6.18 -0.12
N ARG A 347 53.86 -5.66 0.91
CA ARG A 347 53.44 -5.53 2.29
C ARG A 347 53.14 -4.06 2.57
N ARG A 348 52.14 -3.85 3.43
CA ARG A 348 52.06 -2.85 4.52
C ARG A 348 51.50 -1.43 4.26
N TYR A 349 50.77 -1.01 5.32
CA TYR A 349 50.37 0.33 5.81
C TYR A 349 49.32 1.05 4.95
N PHE A 350 48.15 1.45 5.46
CA PHE A 350 47.75 1.92 6.79
C PHE A 350 46.40 1.33 7.23
#